data_AF-E1ZZP6-F1
#
_entry.id   AF-E1ZZP6-F1
#
_cell.length_a   1.000
_cell.length_b   1.000
_cell.length_c   1.000
_cell.angle_alpha   90.00
_cell.angle_beta   90.00
_cell.angle_gamma   90.00
#
_symmetry.space_group_name_H-M   'P 1'
#
loop_
_entity.id
_entity.type
_entity.pdbx_description
1 polymer ?
#
loop_
_entity_poly.entity_id
_entity_poly.type
_entity_poly.pdbx_seq_one_letter_code
_entity_poly.pdbx_strand_id
1 'polypeptide(L)' 'LFNSISTLGQIIITGDFNAHHTSWGCTRSDSMRASLFESSQNSSLFPINDGTPTYISYSIHSSSVIDLTFVSSGLIPYC' A
#
# COMPACT_ATOMS: atom_id res chain seq x y z
N LEU A 1 7.84 -2.75 -11.19
CA LEU A 1 7.76 -3.71 -10.07
C LEU A 1 6.49 -4.55 -10.17
N PHE A 2 5.31 -4.01 -9.84
CA PHE A 2 4.05 -4.77 -9.81
C PHE A 2 3.72 -5.50 -11.13
N ASN A 3 3.84 -4.82 -12.27
CA ASN A 3 3.60 -5.45 -13.59
C ASN A 3 4.56 -6.61 -13.91
N SER A 4 5.74 -6.65 -13.30
CA SER A 4 6.75 -7.69 -13.55
C SER A 4 6.51 -8.96 -12.73
N ILE A 5 5.68 -8.86 -11.68
CA ILE A 5 5.45 -9.94 -10.73
C ILE A 5 4.00 -10.41 -10.71
N SER A 6 3.05 -9.65 -11.28
CA SER A 6 1.61 -9.98 -11.29
C SER A 6 1.23 -11.30 -11.96
N THR A 7 2.15 -11.90 -12.72
CA THR A 7 1.97 -13.24 -13.33
C THR A 7 2.37 -14.39 -12.40
N LEU A 8 3.01 -14.09 -11.28
CA LEU A 8 3.31 -15.06 -10.22
C LEU A 8 2.02 -15.29 -9.43
N GLY A 9 1.64 -16.54 -9.15
CA GLY A 9 0.31 -16.91 -8.63
C GLY A 9 -0.17 -16.11 -7.41
N GLN A 10 0.17 -16.57 -6.20
CA GLN A 10 -0.22 -15.90 -4.95
C GLN A 10 0.93 -15.01 -4.48
N ILE A 11 0.66 -13.73 -4.30
CA ILE A 11 1.69 -12.72 -4.01
C ILE A 11 1.31 -11.94 -2.77
N ILE A 12 2.28 -11.77 -1.88
CA ILE A 12 2.26 -10.80 -0.79
C ILE A 12 3.50 -9.91 -0.95
N ILE A 13 3.29 -8.60 -0.95
CA ILE A 13 4.37 -7.61 -0.97
C ILE A 13 4.19 -6.76 0.27
N THR A 14 5.24 -6.67 1.09
CA THR A 14 5.21 -5.90 2.34
C THR A 14 6.53 -5.19 2.55
N GLY A 15 6.49 -4.04 3.24
CA GLY A 15 7.67 -3.26 3.58
C GLY A 15 7.36 -1.77 3.69
N ASP A 16 8.41 -0.96 3.79
CA ASP A 16 8.32 0.50 3.81
C ASP A 16 8.26 1.06 2.38
N PHE A 17 7.11 1.65 2.03
CA PHE A 17 6.89 2.28 0.72
C PHE A 17 7.14 3.78 0.75
N ASN A 18 7.24 4.40 1.93
CA ASN A 18 7.29 5.85 2.11
C ASN A 18 6.25 6.61 1.25
N ALA A 19 5.03 6.06 1.13
CA ALA A 19 3.99 6.56 0.25
C ALA A 19 2.67 6.83 0.99
N HIS A 20 2.12 8.03 0.79
CA HIS A 20 0.86 8.44 1.40
C HIS A 20 -0.29 8.32 0.39
N HIS A 21 -1.33 7.55 0.75
CA HIS A 21 -2.57 7.48 0.00
C HIS A 21 -3.76 7.15 0.92
N THR A 22 -4.92 7.74 0.63
CA THR A 22 -6.14 7.53 1.41
C THR A 22 -6.65 6.09 1.35
N SER A 23 -6.37 5.35 0.27
CA SER A 23 -6.77 3.94 0.11
C SER A 23 -6.16 2.97 1.12
N TRP A 24 -5.08 3.35 1.81
CA TRP A 24 -4.49 2.58 2.91
C TRP A 24 -4.49 3.37 4.23
N GLY A 25 -5.36 4.38 4.33
CA GLY A 25 -5.66 5.08 5.58
C GLY A 25 -4.73 6.23 5.95
N CYS A 26 -3.94 6.77 5.01
CA CYS A 26 -3.36 8.11 5.21
C CYS A 26 -4.45 9.19 5.09
N THR A 27 -4.24 10.33 5.77
CA THR A 27 -5.15 11.49 5.71
C THR A 27 -5.05 12.29 4.41
N ARG A 28 -4.01 12.05 3.61
CA ARG A 28 -3.76 12.68 2.32
C ARG A 28 -3.22 11.68 1.31
N SER A 29 -3.40 12.00 0.04
CA SER A 29 -2.73 11.34 -1.07
C SER A 29 -1.69 12.25 -1.68
N ASP A 30 -0.46 11.75 -1.84
CA ASP A 30 0.58 12.48 -2.56
C ASP A 30 0.35 12.30 -4.06
N SER A 31 0.12 13.39 -4.81
CA SER A 31 -0.14 13.36 -6.25
C SER A 31 0.98 12.67 -7.05
N MET A 32 2.24 12.82 -6.61
CA MET A 32 3.41 12.17 -7.21
C MET A 32 3.43 10.64 -7.01
N ARG A 33 2.74 10.14 -5.97
CA ARG A 33 2.75 8.72 -5.57
C ARG A 33 1.44 7.99 -5.87
N ALA A 34 0.48 8.67 -6.51
CA ALA A 34 -0.71 8.05 -7.10
C ALA A 34 -0.37 6.93 -8.10
N SER A 35 0.78 7.03 -8.77
CA SER A 35 1.29 6.01 -9.69
C SER A 35 1.52 4.65 -9.03
N LEU A 36 1.83 4.59 -7.73
CA LEU A 36 1.98 3.34 -6.98
C LEU A 36 0.63 2.63 -6.86
N PHE A 37 -0.40 3.37 -6.44
CA PHE A 37 -1.75 2.85 -6.28
C PHE A 37 -2.31 2.38 -7.63
N GLU A 38 -2.25 3.24 -8.66
CA GLU A 38 -2.66 2.90 -10.03
C GLU A 38 -1.95 1.63 -10.54
N SER A 39 -0.62 1.54 -10.34
CA SER A 39 0.14 0.35 -10.76
C SER A 39 -0.26 -0.91 -10.00
N SER A 40 -0.62 -0.79 -8.71
CA SER A 40 -1.07 -1.93 -7.92
C SER A 40 -2.43 -2.42 -8.41
N GLN A 41 -3.37 -1.51 -8.67
CA GLN A 41 -4.70 -1.82 -9.21
C GLN A 41 -4.59 -2.51 -10.58
N ASN A 42 -3.77 -1.97 -11.47
CA ASN A 42 -3.51 -2.55 -12.80
C ASN A 42 -2.89 -3.96 -12.73
N SER A 43 -2.22 -4.29 -11.61
CA SER A 43 -1.61 -5.60 -11.35
C SER A 43 -2.47 -6.53 -10.49
N SER A 44 -3.72 -6.18 -10.18
CA SER A 44 -4.59 -6.93 -9.25
C SER A 44 -3.97 -7.16 -7.87
N LEU A 45 -3.21 -6.18 -7.38
CA LEU A 45 -2.59 -6.14 -6.07
C LEU A 45 -3.27 -5.08 -5.20
N PHE A 46 -3.85 -5.51 -4.09
CA PHE A 46 -4.72 -4.70 -3.25
C PHE A 46 -4.06 -4.43 -1.90
N PRO A 47 -4.04 -3.18 -1.43
CA PRO A 47 -3.59 -2.88 -0.07
C PRO A 47 -4.59 -3.45 0.94
N ILE A 48 -4.09 -4.05 2.04
CA ILE A 48 -4.92 -4.61 3.12
C ILE A 48 -4.72 -3.88 4.46
N ASN A 49 -4.04 -2.74 4.45
CA ASN A 49 -3.87 -1.91 5.64
C ASN A 49 -5.22 -1.35 6.12
N ASP A 50 -5.42 -1.32 7.44
CA ASP A 50 -6.64 -0.86 8.12
C ASP A 50 -6.64 0.64 8.47
N GLY A 51 -5.55 1.33 8.15
CA GLY A 51 -5.35 2.74 8.49
C GLY A 51 -4.68 2.99 9.83
N THR A 52 -4.36 1.94 10.60
CA THR A 52 -3.57 2.07 11.82
C THR A 52 -2.18 2.63 11.48
N PRO A 53 -1.71 3.72 12.13
CA PRO A 53 -0.42 4.32 11.82
C PRO A 53 0.74 3.34 12.01
N THR A 54 1.61 3.27 11.00
CA THR A 54 2.84 2.47 11.03
C THR A 54 4.09 3.32 11.28
N TYR A 55 3.97 4.63 11.03
CA TYR A 55 5.01 5.61 11.34
C TYR A 55 4.45 6.79 12.14
N ILE A 56 5.20 7.21 13.16
CA ILE A 56 4.91 8.38 13.99
C ILE A 56 6.11 9.32 13.93
N SER A 57 5.86 10.56 13.51
CA SER A 57 6.86 11.61 13.50
C SER A 57 6.65 12.59 14.66
N TYR A 58 7.57 12.55 15.63
CA TYR A 58 7.54 13.47 16.77
C TYR A 58 7.86 14.91 16.40
N SER A 59 8.72 15.14 15.40
CA SER A 59 9.16 16.49 15.02
C SER A 59 8.02 17.33 14.45
N ILE A 60 7.16 16.71 13.65
CA ILE A 60 6.02 17.38 12.97
C ILE A 60 4.66 16.97 13.53
N HIS A 61 4.64 16.22 14.65
CA HIS A 61 3.42 15.78 15.34
C HIS A 61 2.40 15.12 14.40
N SER A 62 2.89 14.22 13.53
CA SER A 62 2.05 13.57 12.52
C SER A 62 2.22 12.06 12.54
N SER A 63 1.19 11.35 12.14
CA SER A 63 1.19 9.90 11.95
C SER A 63 0.85 9.54 10.51
N SER A 64 1.38 8.42 10.01
CA SER A 64 1.11 7.94 8.66
C SER A 64 1.13 6.42 8.56
N VAL A 65 0.51 5.91 7.50
CA VAL A 65 0.52 4.51 7.11
C VAL A 65 1.40 4.39 5.87
N ILE A 66 2.67 4.04 6.07
CA ILE A 66 3.69 3.99 5.00
C ILE A 66 4.40 2.64 4.89
N ASP A 67 4.37 1.83 5.95
CA ASP A 67 4.57 0.39 5.85
C ASP A 67 3.28 -0.26 5.32
N LEU A 68 3.33 -0.77 4.10
CA LEU A 68 2.15 -1.25 3.37
C LEU A 68 2.25 -2.74 3.11
N THR A 69 1.10 -3.40 3.07
CA THR A 69 0.98 -4.78 2.60
C THR A 69 0.00 -4.85 1.45
N PHE A 70 0.47 -5.34 0.30
CA PHE A 70 -0.34 -5.60 -0.89
C PHE A 70 -0.45 -7.10 -1.11
N VAL A 71 -1.66 -7.56 -1.43
CA VAL A 71 -1.93 -8.98 -1.73
C VAL A 71 -2.59 -9.15 -3.08
N SER A 72 -2.30 -10.26 -3.75
CA SER A 72 -3.04 -10.68 -4.95
C SER A 72 -4.51 -10.94 -4.61
N SER A 73 -5.43 -10.68 -5.55
CA SER A 73 -6.88 -10.85 -5.37
C SER A 73 -7.31 -12.21 -4.77
N GLY A 74 -6.63 -13.29 -5.15
CA GLY A 74 -6.90 -14.64 -4.63
C GLY A 74 -6.61 -14.83 -3.14
N LEU A 75 -5.86 -13.91 -2.50
CA LEU A 75 -5.55 -13.95 -1.08
C LEU A 75 -6.49 -13.08 -0.22
N ILE A 76 -7.26 -12.17 -0.82
CA ILE A 76 -8.16 -11.25 -0.09
C ILE A 76 -9.11 -11.97 0.88
N PRO A 77 -9.74 -13.12 0.55
CA PRO A 77 -10.65 -13.81 1.47
C PRO A 77 -9.99 -14.34 2.76
N TYR A 78 -8.65 -14.30 2.85
CA TYR A 78 -7.88 -14.79 3.99
C TYR A 78 -7.22 -13.66 4.80
N CYS A 79 -7.48 -12.40 4.46
CA CYS A 79 -6.92 -11.21 5.10
C CYS A 79 -7.93 -10.53 6.03
#